data_AF-A0AAU4TTB7-F1
#
_entry.id   AF-A0AAU4TTB7-F1
#
_cell.length_a   1.000
_cell.length_b   1.000
_cell.length_c   1.000
_cell.angle_alpha   90.00
_cell.angle_beta   90.00
_cell.angle_gamma   90.00
#
_symmetry.space_group_name_H-M   'P 1'
#
loop_
_entity.id
_entity.type
_entity.pdbx_description
1 polymer ?
#
loop_
_entity_poly.entity_id
_entity_poly.type
_entity_poly.pdbx_seq_one_letter_code
_entity_poly.pdbx_strand_id
1 'polypeptide(L)'
;MGIFGKRGGNREERAAEIAGQVASGKGFYGRATRAFLGADDFAKVQQTLGAYQSGHDVQQLLAAGAATTPAVVVSISDTGRLVNFDPVVDLVLQPAGTTDRITLQTLVSKLRIPRTGDQVLLIADPARPGGYLYAGDGVTP
;
A
#
# COMPACT_ATOMS: atom_id res chain seq x y z
N MET A 1 -38.23 25.16 18.02
CA MET A 1 -36.79 25.20 18.33
C MET A 1 -36.45 24.02 19.23
N GLY A 2 -35.67 23.07 18.72
CA GLY A 2 -35.17 21.91 19.47
C GLY A 2 -33.77 21.61 18.94
N ILE A 3 -32.84 22.46 19.35
CA ILE A 3 -31.42 22.43 18.99
C ILE A 3 -30.79 21.38 19.88
N PHE A 4 -30.31 20.25 19.35
CA PHE A 4 -29.20 19.40 19.80
C PHE A 4 -29.28 18.09 19.01
N GLY A 5 -28.92 18.18 17.71
CA GLY A 5 -28.83 17.04 16.80
C GLY A 5 -27.55 16.23 17.01
N LYS A 6 -27.73 14.93 17.25
CA LYS A 6 -26.84 13.79 16.94
C LYS A 6 -25.42 14.13 16.44
N ARG A 7 -24.39 13.88 17.26
CA ARG A 7 -23.01 13.64 16.80
C ARG A 7 -22.29 12.61 17.67
N GLY A 8 -22.77 11.37 17.62
CA GLY A 8 -22.09 10.18 18.13
C GLY A 8 -21.46 9.35 17.01
N GLY A 9 -20.90 10.00 15.97
CA GLY A 9 -20.29 9.31 14.84
C GLY A 9 -18.85 8.89 15.15
N ASN A 10 -18.64 7.58 15.31
CA ASN A 10 -17.42 6.81 15.10
C ASN A 10 -16.09 7.57 15.20
N ARG A 11 -15.47 7.52 16.38
CA ARG A 11 -14.12 8.01 16.62
C ARG A 11 -13.07 7.31 15.73
N GLU A 12 -13.33 6.05 15.38
CA GLU A 12 -12.49 5.23 14.48
C GLU A 12 -12.56 5.72 13.03
N GLU A 13 -13.74 6.08 12.55
CA GLU A 13 -13.96 6.59 11.19
C GLU A 13 -13.31 7.97 11.00
N ARG A 14 -13.37 8.82 12.03
CA ARG A 14 -12.59 10.08 12.06
C ARG A 14 -11.09 9.84 12.10
N ALA A 15 -10.62 8.82 12.82
CA ALA A 15 -9.20 8.49 12.86
C ALA A 15 -8.72 7.99 11.49
N ALA A 16 -9.51 7.15 10.82
CA ALA A 16 -9.25 6.69 9.45
C ALA A 16 -9.27 7.86 8.45
N GLU A 17 -10.20 8.80 8.58
CA GLU A 17 -10.27 10.00 7.75
C GLU A 17 -9.01 10.88 7.92
N ILE A 18 -8.60 11.12 9.17
CA ILE A 18 -7.40 11.89 9.49
C ILE A 18 -6.15 11.17 8.94
N ALA A 19 -6.06 9.85 9.09
CA ALA A 19 -4.97 9.05 8.52
C ALA A 19 -4.94 9.18 6.98
N GLY A 20 -6.08 9.15 6.31
CA GLY A 20 -6.19 9.38 4.87
C GLY A 20 -5.78 10.80 4.44
N GLN A 21 -6.12 11.83 5.22
CA GLN A 21 -5.67 13.21 4.97
C GLN A 21 -4.14 13.35 5.12
N VAL A 22 -3.56 12.70 6.13
CA VAL A 22 -2.10 12.67 6.32
C VAL A 22 -1.40 11.91 5.20
N ALA A 23 -1.89 10.71 4.85
CA ALA A 23 -1.32 9.88 3.78
C ALA A 23 -1.39 10.58 2.41
N SER A 24 -2.50 11.26 2.10
CA SER A 24 -2.66 11.98 0.83
C SER A 24 -1.96 13.36 0.81
N GLY A 25 -1.56 13.89 1.97
CA GLY A 25 -1.06 15.26 2.10
C GLY A 25 -2.07 16.35 1.73
N LYS A 26 -3.36 15.97 1.68
CA LYS A 26 -4.49 16.86 1.39
C LYS A 26 -5.28 17.10 2.68
N GLY A 27 -6.03 18.20 2.74
CA GLY A 27 -6.78 18.59 3.94
C GLY A 27 -5.94 19.31 4.99
N PHE A 28 -6.60 19.74 6.08
CA PHE A 28 -5.99 20.56 7.13
C PHE A 28 -4.87 19.79 7.85
N TYR A 29 -5.14 18.54 8.24
CA TYR A 29 -4.18 17.70 8.95
C TYR A 29 -2.99 17.32 8.07
N GLY A 30 -3.22 16.94 6.81
CA GLY A 30 -2.13 16.63 5.87
C GLY A 30 -1.19 17.82 5.62
N ARG A 31 -1.73 19.03 5.46
CA ARG A 31 -0.92 20.26 5.30
C ARG A 31 -0.18 20.65 6.58
N ALA A 32 -0.83 20.55 7.75
CA ALA A 32 -0.21 20.84 9.03
C ALA A 32 0.94 19.88 9.34
N THR A 33 0.72 18.57 9.15
CA THR A 33 1.75 17.54 9.33
C THR A 33 2.93 17.75 8.38
N ARG A 34 2.67 18.11 7.10
CA ARG A 34 3.73 18.45 6.14
C ARG A 34 4.53 19.68 6.54
N ALA A 35 3.87 20.71 7.08
CA ALA A 35 4.53 21.93 7.52
C ALA A 35 5.42 21.71 8.76
N PHE A 36 5.00 20.82 9.68
CA PHE A 36 5.77 20.49 10.88
C PHE A 36 6.96 19.54 10.61
N LEU A 37 6.78 18.55 9.74
CA LEU A 37 7.80 17.53 9.46
C LEU A 37 8.79 17.94 8.36
N GLY A 38 8.44 18.90 7.50
CA GLY A 38 9.23 19.19 6.30
C GLY A 38 8.97 18.19 5.17
N ALA A 39 9.36 18.53 3.95
CA ALA A 39 8.98 17.78 2.75
C ALA A 39 9.60 16.37 2.69
N ASP A 40 10.86 16.21 3.12
CA ASP A 40 11.59 14.94 3.05
C ASP A 40 11.09 13.92 4.07
N ASP A 41 10.84 14.33 5.32
CA ASP A 41 10.30 13.43 6.34
C ASP A 41 8.81 13.16 6.13
N PHE A 42 8.06 14.10 5.56
CA PHE A 42 6.69 13.85 5.14
C PHE A 42 6.59 12.82 4.01
N ALA A 43 7.52 12.84 3.05
CA ALA A 43 7.59 11.82 2.01
C ALA A 43 7.84 10.42 2.60
N LYS A 44 8.71 10.31 3.62
CA LYS A 44 8.92 9.05 4.36
C LYS A 44 7.65 8.60 5.08
N VAL A 45 6.90 9.52 5.70
CA VAL A 45 5.62 9.21 6.38
C VAL A 45 4.54 8.79 5.38
N GLN A 46 4.44 9.42 4.22
CA GLN A 46 3.54 8.98 3.16
C GLN A 46 3.95 7.61 2.61
N GLN A 47 5.25 7.34 2.49
CA GLN A 47 5.76 6.06 2.02
C GLN A 47 5.47 4.94 3.03
N THR A 48 5.60 5.19 4.34
CA THR A 48 5.25 4.20 5.37
C THR A 48 3.74 3.97 5.46
N LEU A 49 2.92 5.03 5.41
CA LEU A 49 1.45 4.90 5.38
C LEU A 49 0.96 4.20 4.11
N GLY A 50 1.54 4.52 2.95
CA GLY A 50 1.24 3.86 1.69
C GLY A 50 1.56 2.35 1.73
N ALA A 51 2.70 1.98 2.34
CA ALA A 51 3.05 0.57 2.51
C ALA A 51 2.09 -0.20 3.42
N TYR A 52 1.56 0.44 4.48
CA TYR A 52 0.54 -0.12 5.37
C TYR A 52 -0.83 -0.26 4.70
N GLN A 53 -1.28 0.78 3.99
CA GLN A 53 -2.59 0.81 3.32
C GLN A 53 -2.64 -0.27 2.22
N SER A 54 -1.54 -0.42 1.47
CA SER A 54 -1.43 -1.38 0.36
C SER A 54 -1.72 -2.82 0.78
N GLY A 55 -1.30 -3.26 1.97
CA GLY A 55 -1.53 -4.63 2.43
C GLY A 55 -2.99 -4.95 2.78
N HIS A 56 -3.69 -4.02 3.43
CA HIS A 56 -5.11 -4.17 3.77
C HIS A 56 -6.03 -3.96 2.57
N ASP A 57 -5.70 -2.99 1.71
CA ASP A 57 -6.48 -2.68 0.51
C ASP A 57 -6.40 -3.82 -0.52
N VAL A 58 -5.25 -4.48 -0.66
CA VAL A 58 -5.07 -5.62 -1.58
C VAL A 58 -6.00 -6.79 -1.24
N GLN A 59 -6.12 -7.18 0.03
CA GLN A 59 -7.00 -8.29 0.43
C GLN A 59 -8.48 -7.98 0.18
N GLN A 60 -8.89 -6.73 0.43
CA GLN A 60 -10.25 -6.27 0.13
C GLN A 60 -10.52 -6.25 -1.38
N LEU A 61 -9.55 -5.80 -2.19
CA LEU A 61 -9.65 -5.80 -3.65
C LEU A 61 -9.74 -7.23 -4.21
N LEU A 62 -8.94 -8.17 -3.69
CA LEU A 62 -9.05 -9.59 -4.05
C LEU A 62 -10.42 -10.16 -3.70
N ALA A 63 -10.92 -9.90 -2.49
CA ALA A 63 -12.24 -10.34 -2.06
C ALA A 63 -13.38 -9.71 -2.91
N ALA A 64 -13.17 -8.49 -3.42
CA ALA A 64 -14.09 -7.83 -4.34
C ALA A 64 -13.99 -8.35 -5.79
N GLY A 65 -13.11 -9.32 -6.07
CA GLY A 65 -12.93 -9.90 -7.40
C GLY A 65 -12.10 -9.03 -8.35
N ALA A 66 -11.19 -8.20 -7.82
CA ALA A 66 -10.29 -7.42 -8.67
C ALA A 66 -9.46 -8.34 -9.58
N ALA A 67 -9.30 -7.93 -10.84
CA ALA A 67 -8.51 -8.69 -11.80
C ALA A 67 -7.04 -8.75 -11.37
N THR A 68 -6.47 -9.95 -11.39
CA THR A 68 -5.06 -10.19 -11.09
C THR A 68 -4.26 -10.40 -12.38
N THR A 69 -3.06 -9.84 -12.40
CA THR A 69 -2.10 -10.01 -13.48
C THR A 69 -0.92 -10.82 -12.95
N PRO A 70 -0.62 -12.00 -13.50
CA PRO A 70 0.56 -12.75 -13.10
C PRO A 70 1.84 -12.02 -13.53
N ALA A 71 2.87 -12.08 -12.71
CA ALA A 71 4.18 -11.51 -12.98
C ALA A 71 5.28 -12.41 -12.45
N VAL A 72 6.48 -12.32 -13.04
CA VAL A 72 7.67 -13.05 -12.57
C VAL A 72 8.58 -12.09 -11.83
N VAL A 73 9.11 -12.54 -10.69
CA VAL A 73 10.09 -11.78 -9.93
C VAL A 73 11.44 -11.84 -10.64
N VAL A 74 11.91 -10.69 -11.12
CA VAL A 74 13.21 -10.55 -11.80
C VAL A 74 14.32 -10.31 -10.79
N SER A 75 14.06 -9.47 -9.79
CA SER A 75 14.97 -9.24 -8.69
C SER A 75 14.24 -8.75 -7.44
N ILE A 76 14.87 -8.99 -6.29
CA ILE A 76 14.42 -8.55 -4.98
C ILE A 76 15.57 -7.86 -4.26
N SER A 77 15.29 -6.77 -3.56
CA SER A 77 16.25 -6.06 -2.71
C SER A 77 15.59 -5.68 -1.39
N ASP A 78 16.25 -5.97 -0.27
CA ASP A 78 15.76 -5.55 1.05
C ASP A 78 16.06 -4.07 1.25
N THR A 79 15.07 -3.32 1.73
CA THR A 79 15.25 -1.91 2.07
C THR A 79 15.81 -1.71 3.48
N GLY A 80 15.93 -2.78 4.27
CA GLY A 80 16.31 -2.75 5.68
C GLY A 80 15.22 -2.21 6.61
N ARG A 81 14.04 -1.86 6.06
CA ARG A 81 12.88 -1.39 6.83
C ARG A 81 11.95 -2.55 7.14
N LEU A 82 11.45 -2.55 8.38
CA LEU A 82 10.47 -3.51 8.85
C LEU A 82 9.19 -2.79 9.23
N VAL A 83 8.06 -3.44 8.97
CA VAL A 83 6.72 -2.99 9.34
C VAL A 83 6.02 -4.18 10.01
N ASN A 84 5.64 -4.04 11.29
CA ASN A 84 5.12 -5.18 12.08
C ASN A 84 6.03 -6.42 12.01
N PHE A 85 7.34 -6.18 12.06
CA PHE A 85 8.39 -7.17 11.82
C PHE A 85 8.50 -7.69 10.39
N ASP A 86 7.49 -7.56 9.53
CA ASP A 86 7.56 -7.97 8.13
C ASP A 86 8.47 -7.04 7.30
N PRO A 87 9.33 -7.57 6.41
CA PRO A 87 10.26 -6.77 5.63
C PRO A 87 9.59 -6.00 4.49
N VAL A 88 10.05 -4.76 4.30
CA VAL A 88 9.73 -3.96 3.12
C VAL A 88 10.83 -4.18 2.08
N VAL A 89 10.43 -4.68 0.91
CA VAL A 89 11.33 -5.05 -0.18
C VAL A 89 11.04 -4.24 -1.44
N ASP A 90 12.09 -3.97 -2.21
CA ASP A 90 12.01 -3.48 -3.57
C ASP A 90 12.03 -4.67 -4.53
N LEU A 91 10.97 -4.83 -5.30
CA LEU A 91 10.82 -5.87 -6.31
C LEU A 91 10.91 -5.27 -7.71
N VAL A 92 11.66 -5.94 -8.58
CA VAL A 92 11.56 -5.76 -10.03
C VAL A 92 10.77 -6.94 -10.57
N LEU A 93 9.64 -6.66 -11.18
CA LEU A 93 8.73 -7.66 -11.72
C LEU A 93 8.57 -7.51 -13.22
N GLN A 94 8.30 -8.62 -13.88
CA GLN A 94 7.90 -8.65 -15.29
C GLN A 94 6.48 -9.21 -15.40
N PRO A 95 5.47 -8.36 -15.66
CA PRO A 95 4.10 -8.80 -15.89
C PRO A 95 4.00 -9.71 -17.11
N ALA A 96 3.17 -10.76 -17.01
CA ALA A 96 2.93 -11.69 -18.09
C ALA A 96 2.36 -10.99 -19.33
N GLY A 97 2.82 -11.41 -20.51
CA GLY A 97 2.43 -10.78 -21.78
C GLY A 97 3.19 -9.49 -22.10
N THR A 98 4.13 -9.07 -21.26
CA THR A 98 4.99 -7.90 -21.50
C THR A 98 6.47 -8.22 -21.32
N THR A 99 7.34 -7.48 -22.01
CA THR A 99 8.79 -7.46 -21.75
C THR A 99 9.19 -6.34 -20.80
N ASP A 100 8.25 -5.47 -20.46
CA ASP A 100 8.50 -4.32 -19.61
C ASP A 100 8.68 -4.77 -18.16
N ARG A 101 9.61 -4.09 -17.49
CA ARG A 101 9.88 -4.31 -16.07
C ARG A 101 9.27 -3.20 -15.26
N ILE A 102 8.59 -3.57 -14.20
CA ILE A 102 8.04 -2.64 -13.22
C ILE A 102 8.81 -2.77 -11.92
N THR A 103 8.99 -1.64 -11.24
CA THR A 103 9.56 -1.58 -9.90
C THR A 103 8.45 -1.29 -8.91
N LEU A 104 8.35 -2.08 -7.85
CA LEU A 104 7.41 -1.82 -6.77
C LEU A 104 8.08 -2.04 -5.42
N GLN A 105 7.72 -1.22 -4.45
CA GLN A 105 8.11 -1.42 -3.07
C GLN A 105 6.90 -1.93 -2.30
N THR A 106 7.05 -3.05 -1.61
CA THR A 106 5.93 -3.67 -0.88
C THR A 106 6.39 -4.30 0.42
N LEU A 107 5.44 -4.42 1.35
CA LEU A 107 5.56 -5.31 2.49
C LEU A 107 5.39 -6.76 2.01
N VAL A 108 6.25 -7.67 2.48
CA VAL A 108 6.10 -9.11 2.26
C VAL A 108 6.16 -9.84 3.60
N SER A 109 5.43 -10.95 3.73
CA SER A 109 5.46 -11.76 4.95
C SER A 109 6.80 -12.47 5.10
N LYS A 110 7.34 -12.55 6.33
CA LYS A 110 8.53 -13.37 6.62
C LYS A 110 8.38 -14.84 6.29
N LEU A 111 7.15 -15.37 6.33
CA LEU A 111 6.90 -16.78 6.05
C LEU A 111 7.02 -17.08 4.56
N ARG A 112 6.80 -16.07 3.71
CA ARG A 112 6.68 -16.21 2.25
C ARG A 112 7.33 -15.03 1.57
N ILE A 113 8.66 -14.98 1.68
CA ILE A 113 9.46 -14.00 0.95
C ILE A 113 9.65 -14.52 -0.48
N PRO A 114 9.14 -13.81 -1.51
CA PRO A 114 9.30 -14.22 -2.89
C PRO A 114 10.77 -14.20 -3.30
N ARG A 115 11.14 -15.11 -4.21
CA ARG A 115 12.49 -15.25 -4.75
C ARG A 115 12.51 -14.91 -6.23
N THR A 116 13.70 -14.61 -6.74
CA THR A 116 13.90 -14.45 -8.18
C THR A 116 13.46 -15.70 -8.94
N GLY A 117 12.63 -15.51 -9.95
CA GLY A 117 12.01 -16.57 -10.75
C GLY A 117 10.62 -16.99 -10.26
N ASP A 118 10.21 -16.60 -9.05
CA ASP A 118 8.88 -16.94 -8.54
C ASP A 118 7.78 -16.20 -9.31
N GLN A 119 6.63 -16.86 -9.45
CA GLN A 119 5.43 -16.26 -10.02
C GLN A 119 4.60 -15.62 -8.90
N VAL A 120 4.23 -14.36 -9.10
CA VAL A 120 3.45 -13.56 -8.17
C VAL A 120 2.26 -12.94 -8.88
N LEU A 121 1.28 -12.48 -8.12
CA LEU A 121 0.10 -11.80 -8.61
C LEU A 121 0.19 -10.30 -8.32
N LEU A 122 -0.31 -9.53 -9.27
CA LEU A 122 -0.44 -8.08 -9.18
C LEU A 122 -1.88 -7.67 -9.37
N ILE A 123 -2.28 -6.60 -8.69
CA ILE A 123 -3.58 -5.95 -8.86
C ILE A 123 -3.32 -4.53 -9.34
N ALA A 124 -4.16 -4.02 -10.24
CA ALA A 124 -4.10 -2.62 -10.64
C ALA A 124 -4.37 -1.72 -9.43
N ASP A 125 -3.50 -0.73 -9.18
CA ASP A 125 -3.67 0.22 -8.07
C ASP A 125 -4.80 1.22 -8.40
N PRO A 126 -5.95 1.18 -7.70
CA PRO A 126 -7.04 2.12 -7.97
C PRO A 126 -6.69 3.56 -7.56
N ALA A 127 -5.74 3.74 -6.63
CA ALA A 127 -5.29 5.06 -6.21
C ALA A 127 -4.27 5.67 -7.18
N ARG A 128 -3.58 4.84 -7.98
CA ARG A 128 -2.59 5.27 -8.98
C ARG A 128 -2.83 4.54 -10.32
N PRO A 129 -3.59 5.12 -11.25
CA PRO A 129 -3.83 4.54 -12.56
C PRO A 129 -2.51 4.20 -13.28
N GLY A 130 -2.38 2.94 -13.73
CA GLY A 130 -1.16 2.41 -14.34
C GLY A 130 -0.13 1.87 -13.33
N GLY A 131 -0.36 2.04 -12.03
CA GLY A 131 0.40 1.40 -10.96
C GLY A 131 -0.12 0.00 -10.65
N TYR A 132 0.71 -0.77 -9.96
CA TYR A 132 0.38 -2.12 -9.49
C TYR A 132 0.61 -2.25 -7.99
N LEU A 133 -0.23 -3.07 -7.35
CA LEU A 133 -0.08 -3.53 -5.97
C LEU A 133 0.29 -5.01 -5.98
N TYR A 134 1.15 -5.40 -5.04
CA TYR A 134 1.57 -6.78 -4.85
C TYR A 134 0.47 -7.58 -4.13
N ALA A 135 0.08 -8.71 -4.72
CA ALA A 135 -1.01 -9.56 -4.21
C ALA A 135 -0.54 -10.94 -3.69
N GLY A 136 0.77 -11.13 -3.54
CA GLY A 136 1.33 -12.42 -3.11
C GLY A 136 1.55 -13.39 -4.27
N ASP A 137 1.76 -14.66 -3.93
CA ASP A 137 2.04 -15.76 -4.87
C ASP A 137 0.77 -16.53 -5.29
N GLY A 138 -0.42 -15.99 -5.02
CA GLY A 138 -1.70 -16.56 -5.46
C GLY A 138 -2.16 -17.81 -4.72
N VAL A 139 -1.32 -18.36 -3.84
CA VAL A 139 -1.68 -19.46 -2.95
C VAL A 139 -2.25 -18.83 -1.69
N THR A 140 -3.58 -18.78 -1.57
CA THR A 140 -4.24 -18.38 -0.33
C THR A 140 -3.91 -19.41 0.75
N PRO A 141 -3.43 -19.02 1.95
CA PRO A 141 -3.35 -19.94 3.08
C PRO A 141 -4.72 -20.40 3.55
#